data_AF-A0A3C1C5P5-F1
#
_entry.id   AF-A0A3C1C5P5-F1
#
_cell.length_a   1.000
_cell.length_b   1.000
_cell.length_c   1.000
_cell.angle_alpha   90.00
_cell.angle_beta   90.00
_cell.angle_gamma   90.00
#
_symmetry.space_group_name_H-M   'P 1'
#
loop_
_entity.id
_entity.type
_entity.pdbx_description
1 polymer ?
#
loop_
_entity_poly.entity_id
_entity_poly.type
_entity_poly.pdbx_seq_one_letter_code
_entity_poly.pdbx_strand_id
1 'polypeptide(L)'
;MGSGPLTLPLSLYCAKPELRKLPLTIICADRAPRIMEAGKLILETLAVEHTGELPPWKIELRHIRFGEPIKERADLFCAINVFNEFFWKGKGTLFENASDLYRSMIRYCSHDASMLIMEPGEPRCGGFLSALRAAAIQDNCEILAPCPHNSACPMPGIFKSGQEHIIERSPRNLDIKKELGSGSILRSGFIRQSDSLRRSDSNQSKDNDFLAPVRMPAPRVKYPWCHFSMPTSYAPKWLYRLSQEAGLAKEKLSFSYLYIKRYPYPMSSSNQNKEKKSRSPGKPLLLSEANKGRDQIACRIVSEPIALSRSRVGRYACSPLGYTLISTAQSNSLPESGVLLRIQTRSSAASDSTKKIEKETEYDQKTGAILISY
;
A
#
# COMPACT_ATOMS: atom_id res chain seq x y z
N MET A 1 1.15 16.69 -6.93
CA MET A 1 0.89 17.50 -5.72
C MET A 1 2.11 17.45 -4.83
N GLY A 2 2.46 18.53 -4.14
CA GLY A 2 3.69 18.63 -3.34
C GLY A 2 4.93 18.42 -4.21
N SER A 3 5.00 19.18 -5.31
CA SER A 3 5.96 18.93 -6.39
C SER A 3 7.39 19.33 -6.01
N GLY A 4 7.56 20.20 -5.00
CA GLY A 4 8.85 20.74 -4.59
C GLY A 4 9.66 21.22 -5.79
N PRO A 5 10.92 20.79 -5.96
CA PRO A 5 11.75 21.14 -7.11
C PRO A 5 11.50 20.24 -8.33
N LEU A 6 10.26 19.81 -8.55
CA LEU A 6 9.86 18.89 -9.64
C LEU A 6 10.61 17.53 -9.57
N THR A 7 10.83 17.02 -8.36
CA THR A 7 11.58 15.78 -8.14
C THR A 7 11.02 14.60 -8.92
N LEU A 8 9.69 14.44 -8.97
CA LEU A 8 9.06 13.35 -9.72
C LEU A 8 9.22 13.52 -11.25
N PRO A 9 8.89 14.68 -11.87
CA PRO A 9 9.20 14.91 -13.28
C PRO A 9 10.67 14.66 -13.66
N LEU A 10 11.61 15.17 -12.86
CA LEU A 10 13.04 14.91 -13.03
C LEU A 10 13.36 13.41 -12.98
N SER A 11 12.80 12.70 -12.00
CA SER A 11 12.99 11.25 -11.86
C SER A 11 12.43 10.48 -13.05
N LEU A 12 11.25 10.85 -13.54
CA LEU A 12 10.64 10.24 -14.73
C LEU A 12 11.50 10.50 -15.97
N TYR A 13 12.00 11.72 -16.15
CA TYR A 13 12.86 12.05 -17.29
C TYR A 13 14.14 11.21 -17.26
N CYS A 14 14.78 11.08 -16.10
CA CYS A 14 15.99 10.28 -15.92
C CYS A 14 15.75 8.78 -16.12
N ALA A 15 14.71 8.23 -15.49
CA ALA A 15 14.52 6.79 -15.36
C ALA A 15 13.67 6.15 -16.47
N LYS A 16 12.89 6.94 -17.23
CA LYS A 16 11.95 6.44 -18.24
C LYS A 16 12.16 7.13 -19.59
N PRO A 17 13.24 6.80 -20.33
CA PRO A 17 13.54 7.40 -21.64
C PRO A 17 12.39 7.31 -22.64
N GLU A 18 11.57 6.27 -22.57
CA GLU A 18 10.40 6.06 -23.41
C GLU A 18 9.33 7.17 -23.26
N LEU A 19 9.26 7.83 -22.10
CA LEU A 19 8.31 8.93 -21.86
C LEU A 19 8.74 10.25 -22.51
N ARG A 20 10.03 10.40 -22.87
CA ARG A 20 10.59 11.65 -23.41
C ARG A 20 10.05 12.00 -24.78
N LYS A 21 9.41 11.05 -25.49
CA LYS A 21 8.80 11.25 -26.81
C LYS A 21 7.28 11.45 -26.76
N LEU A 22 6.67 11.27 -25.58
CA LEU A 22 5.22 11.34 -25.43
C LEU A 22 4.78 12.77 -25.09
N PRO A 23 3.69 13.27 -25.69
CA PRO A 23 3.15 14.58 -25.37
C PRO A 23 2.44 14.55 -24.01
N LEU A 24 3.17 14.82 -22.93
CA LEU A 24 2.66 14.77 -21.56
C LEU A 24 2.30 16.17 -21.05
N THR A 25 1.15 16.32 -20.40
CA THR A 25 0.86 17.51 -19.59
C THR A 25 1.10 17.17 -18.12
N ILE A 26 1.98 17.93 -17.47
CA ILE A 26 2.37 17.69 -16.07
C ILE A 26 2.06 18.93 -15.25
N ILE A 27 1.03 18.84 -14.41
CA ILE A 27 0.64 19.89 -13.48
C ILE A 27 1.42 19.71 -12.18
N CYS A 28 2.39 20.59 -11.96
CA CYS A 28 3.22 20.66 -10.76
C CYS A 28 2.60 21.66 -9.78
N ALA A 29 1.98 21.13 -8.72
CA ALA A 29 1.35 21.91 -7.66
C ALA A 29 2.20 21.90 -6.38
N ASP A 30 2.47 23.08 -5.81
CA ASP A 30 3.18 23.26 -4.53
C ASP A 30 2.95 24.66 -3.92
N ARG A 31 3.22 24.82 -2.62
CA ARG A 31 3.23 26.12 -1.90
C ARG A 31 4.49 26.95 -2.15
N ALA A 32 5.53 26.38 -2.74
CA ALA A 32 6.84 27.01 -2.91
C ALA A 32 7.12 27.33 -4.40
N PRO A 33 6.60 28.43 -4.96
CA PRO A 33 6.70 28.74 -6.39
C PRO A 33 8.14 28.83 -6.90
N ARG A 34 9.02 29.53 -6.17
CA ARG A 34 10.44 29.67 -6.53
C ARG A 34 11.19 28.33 -6.62
N ILE A 35 10.81 27.36 -5.77
CA ILE A 35 11.42 26.03 -5.76
C ILE A 35 10.97 25.25 -7.00
N MET A 36 9.69 25.36 -7.37
CA MET A 36 9.18 24.76 -8.61
C MET A 36 9.81 25.37 -9.85
N GLU A 37 9.98 26.69 -9.89
CA GLU A 37 10.66 27.39 -10.99
C GLU A 37 12.11 26.90 -11.17
N ALA A 38 12.86 26.78 -10.06
CA ALA A 38 14.22 26.22 -10.08
C ALA A 38 14.22 24.76 -10.57
N GLY A 39 13.28 23.94 -10.09
CA GLY A 39 13.13 22.55 -10.53
C GLY A 39 12.84 22.41 -12.02
N LYS A 40 11.99 23.29 -12.56
CA LYS A 40 11.67 23.35 -13.99
C LYS A 40 12.90 23.71 -14.81
N LEU A 41 13.66 24.72 -14.38
CA LEU A 41 14.91 25.09 -15.03
C LEU A 41 15.93 23.94 -15.04
N ILE A 42 16.08 23.21 -13.93
CA ILE A 42 16.96 22.03 -13.86
C ILE A 42 16.51 20.96 -14.87
N LEU A 43 15.21 20.69 -14.97
CA LEU A 43 14.68 19.71 -15.91
C LEU A 43 14.93 20.10 -17.36
N GLU A 44 14.68 21.37 -17.71
CA GLU A 44 14.88 21.91 -19.06
C GLU A 44 16.36 21.87 -19.45
N THR A 45 17.25 22.34 -18.58
CA THR A 45 18.70 22.29 -18.80
C THR A 45 19.19 20.85 -18.97
N LEU A 46 18.77 19.93 -18.08
CA LEU A 46 19.11 18.51 -18.19
C LEU A 46 18.66 17.91 -19.54
N ALA A 47 17.48 18.30 -20.01
CA ALA A 47 16.94 17.78 -21.26
C ALA A 47 17.72 18.27 -22.49
N VAL A 48 18.03 19.57 -22.53
CA VAL A 48 18.83 20.17 -23.60
C VAL A 48 20.24 19.58 -23.63
N GLU A 49 20.89 19.43 -22.47
CA GLU A 49 22.22 18.81 -22.38
C GLU A 49 22.23 17.35 -22.87
N HIS A 50 21.16 16.59 -22.61
CA HIS A 50 21.10 15.18 -22.98
C HIS A 50 20.68 14.94 -24.44
N THR A 51 19.79 15.78 -24.98
CA THR A 51 19.13 15.49 -26.26
C THR A 51 19.17 16.63 -27.28
N GLY A 52 19.64 17.83 -26.89
CA GLY A 52 19.64 19.03 -27.73
C GLY A 52 18.29 19.73 -27.84
N GLU A 53 17.22 19.14 -27.31
CA GLU A 53 15.86 19.68 -27.38
C GLU A 53 15.08 19.42 -26.09
N LEU A 54 13.97 20.14 -25.92
CA LEU A 54 13.03 19.90 -24.83
C LEU A 54 12.12 18.73 -25.19
N PRO A 55 11.77 17.84 -24.24
CA PRO A 55 10.73 16.84 -24.48
C PRO A 55 9.40 17.55 -24.77
N PRO A 56 8.45 16.90 -25.45
CA PRO A 56 7.12 17.46 -25.73
C PRO A 56 6.24 17.45 -24.47
N TRP A 57 6.81 17.81 -23.32
CA TRP A 57 6.12 17.88 -22.04
C TRP A 57 5.66 19.31 -21.78
N LYS A 58 4.36 19.49 -21.56
CA LYS A 58 3.78 20.74 -21.09
C LYS A 58 3.84 20.78 -19.56
N ILE A 59 4.86 21.45 -19.02
CA ILE A 59 5.03 21.63 -17.57
C ILE A 59 4.28 22.87 -17.09
N GLU A 60 3.24 22.67 -16.29
CA GLU A 60 2.42 23.74 -15.73
C GLU A 60 2.66 23.86 -14.22
N LEU A 61 3.16 25.01 -13.77
CA LEU A 61 3.36 25.29 -12.35
C LEU A 61 2.09 25.90 -11.75
N ARG A 62 1.68 25.43 -10.57
CA ARG A 62 0.50 25.91 -9.84
C ARG A 62 0.86 26.18 -8.39
N HIS A 63 0.79 27.44 -7.98
CA HIS A 63 0.98 27.84 -6.58
C HIS A 63 -0.31 27.59 -5.80
N ILE A 64 -0.44 26.40 -5.23
CA ILE A 64 -1.63 25.95 -4.50
C ILE A 64 -1.23 24.98 -3.39
N ARG A 65 -2.05 24.90 -2.34
CA ARG A 65 -1.91 23.90 -1.28
C ARG A 65 -2.82 22.70 -1.55
N PHE A 66 -2.44 21.54 -1.02
CA PHE A 66 -3.34 20.38 -1.01
C PHE A 66 -4.64 20.73 -0.28
N GLY A 67 -5.77 20.37 -0.87
CA GLY A 67 -7.11 20.72 -0.40
C GLY A 67 -7.74 21.87 -1.18
N GLU A 68 -6.96 22.72 -1.82
CA GLU A 68 -7.47 23.78 -2.70
C GLU A 68 -7.96 23.19 -4.05
N PRO A 69 -9.03 23.75 -4.64
CA PRO A 69 -9.59 23.23 -5.89
C PRO A 69 -8.67 23.47 -7.09
N ILE A 70 -8.60 22.50 -7.98
CA ILE A 70 -8.01 22.61 -9.32
C ILE A 70 -9.13 22.31 -10.33
N LYS A 71 -9.16 22.99 -11.48
CA LYS A 71 -10.20 22.77 -12.50
C LYS A 71 -9.96 21.48 -13.27
N GLU A 72 -8.71 21.27 -13.64
CA GLU A 72 -8.22 20.10 -14.37
C GLU A 72 -8.36 18.83 -13.52
N ARG A 73 -8.49 17.69 -14.20
CA ARG A 73 -8.53 16.35 -13.59
C ARG A 73 -7.44 15.52 -14.22
N ALA A 74 -6.61 14.89 -13.40
CA ALA A 74 -5.45 14.13 -13.86
C ALA A 74 -5.79 12.65 -14.05
N ASP A 75 -5.24 12.03 -15.09
CA ASP A 75 -5.28 10.58 -15.31
C ASP A 75 -4.29 9.83 -14.41
N LEU A 76 -3.28 10.54 -13.91
CA LEU A 76 -2.36 10.08 -12.88
C LEU A 76 -2.16 11.18 -11.83
N PHE A 77 -2.64 10.94 -10.61
CA PHE A 77 -2.33 11.79 -9.47
C PHE A 77 -1.14 11.23 -8.70
N CYS A 78 -0.14 12.09 -8.45
CA CYS A 78 1.03 11.73 -7.66
C CYS A 78 1.21 12.62 -6.43
N ALA A 79 1.54 12.00 -5.31
CA ALA A 79 1.95 12.65 -4.07
C ALA A 79 3.15 11.88 -3.48
N ILE A 80 4.35 12.44 -3.64
CA ILE A 80 5.62 11.82 -3.24
C ILE A 80 6.23 12.66 -2.11
N ASN A 81 6.34 12.10 -0.90
CA ASN A 81 6.81 12.77 0.32
C ASN A 81 6.00 14.05 0.62
N VAL A 82 4.68 13.90 0.65
CA VAL A 82 3.74 15.03 0.81
C VAL A 82 2.99 14.93 2.13
N PHE A 83 2.52 13.74 2.50
CA PHE A 83 1.56 13.56 3.59
C PHE A 83 2.20 13.14 4.91
N ASN A 84 3.50 12.81 4.92
CA ASN A 84 4.27 12.41 6.10
C ASN A 84 4.14 13.39 7.29
N GLU A 85 3.88 14.68 7.04
CA GLU A 85 3.70 15.72 8.06
C GLU A 85 2.23 16.07 8.36
N PHE A 86 1.31 15.82 7.42
CA PHE A 86 -0.08 16.28 7.48
C PHE A 86 -0.94 15.46 8.45
N PHE A 87 -0.56 14.21 8.65
CA PHE A 87 -1.48 13.21 9.19
C PHE A 87 -1.65 13.25 10.72
N TRP A 88 -0.63 13.69 11.48
CA TRP A 88 -0.55 13.43 12.93
C TRP A 88 -1.36 14.38 13.83
N LYS A 89 -2.07 15.35 13.26
CA LYS A 89 -2.81 16.37 14.03
C LYS A 89 -4.32 16.14 14.07
N GLY A 90 -4.83 15.10 13.41
CA GLY A 90 -6.26 14.77 13.38
C GLY A 90 -6.75 14.22 14.71
N LYS A 91 -7.99 14.57 15.10
CA LYS A 91 -8.63 14.04 16.32
C LYS A 91 -9.28 12.66 16.11
N GLY A 92 -9.44 12.22 14.85
CA GLY A 92 -10.05 10.94 14.48
C GLY A 92 -9.06 9.77 14.45
N THR A 93 -9.59 8.57 14.21
CA THR A 93 -8.81 7.35 14.01
C THR A 93 -7.90 7.43 12.78
N LEU A 94 -6.91 6.52 12.69
CA LEU A 94 -6.03 6.47 11.52
C LEU A 94 -6.83 6.31 10.21
N PHE A 95 -7.86 5.48 10.28
CA PHE A 95 -8.69 5.14 9.13
C PHE A 95 -9.59 6.28 8.67
N GLU A 96 -10.23 7.00 9.60
CA GLU A 96 -11.08 8.16 9.27
C GLU A 96 -10.25 9.25 8.59
N ASN A 97 -9.10 9.59 9.17
CA ASN A 97 -8.20 10.60 8.59
C ASN A 97 -7.69 10.16 7.20
N ALA A 98 -7.38 8.88 7.00
CA ALA A 98 -6.97 8.35 5.70
C ALA A 98 -8.12 8.36 4.68
N SER A 99 -9.34 8.11 5.12
CA SER A 99 -10.54 8.16 4.28
C SER A 99 -10.85 9.58 3.81
N ASP A 100 -10.74 10.57 4.69
CA ASP A 100 -10.92 11.98 4.34
C ASP A 100 -9.84 12.49 3.40
N LEU A 101 -8.60 12.02 3.60
CA LEU A 101 -7.51 12.32 2.68
C LEU A 101 -7.75 11.69 1.30
N TYR A 102 -8.14 10.41 1.26
CA TYR A 102 -8.52 9.73 0.02
C TYR A 102 -9.61 10.50 -0.74
N ARG A 103 -10.70 10.88 -0.06
CA ARG A 103 -11.78 11.70 -0.64
C ARG A 103 -11.26 13.03 -1.19
N SER A 104 -10.28 13.63 -0.52
CA SER A 104 -9.66 14.87 -1.00
C SER A 104 -8.81 14.64 -2.24
N MET A 105 -8.08 13.52 -2.32
CA MET A 105 -7.23 13.16 -3.47
C MET A 105 -8.04 12.87 -4.74
N ILE A 106 -9.15 12.12 -4.63
CA ILE A 106 -9.96 11.76 -5.80
C ILE A 106 -10.59 12.98 -6.49
N ARG A 107 -10.71 14.13 -5.81
CA ARG A 107 -11.18 15.39 -6.41
C ARG A 107 -10.22 15.93 -7.48
N TYR A 108 -8.95 15.52 -7.46
CA TYR A 108 -7.96 15.88 -8.48
C TYR A 108 -7.91 14.88 -9.65
N CYS A 109 -8.65 13.77 -9.56
CA CYS A 109 -8.53 12.63 -10.46
C CYS A 109 -9.65 12.61 -11.50
N SER A 110 -9.35 12.18 -12.73
CA SER A 110 -10.36 11.80 -13.72
C SER A 110 -11.10 10.52 -13.29
N HIS A 111 -12.15 10.13 -14.02
CA HIS A 111 -13.02 9.01 -13.64
C HIS A 111 -12.31 7.64 -13.65
N ASP A 112 -11.30 7.48 -14.50
CA ASP A 112 -10.49 6.25 -14.65
C ASP A 112 -9.01 6.51 -14.31
N ALA A 113 -8.77 7.41 -13.36
CA ALA A 113 -7.41 7.79 -12.99
C ALA A 113 -6.69 6.71 -12.17
N SER A 114 -5.36 6.80 -12.19
CA SER A 114 -4.51 6.11 -11.22
C SER A 114 -3.94 7.09 -10.20
N MET A 115 -3.59 6.61 -9.01
CA MET A 115 -2.97 7.40 -7.95
C MET A 115 -1.69 6.73 -7.46
N LEU A 116 -0.57 7.44 -7.46
CA LEU A 116 0.71 7.01 -6.91
C LEU A 116 1.06 7.85 -5.68
N ILE A 117 1.15 7.19 -4.53
CA ILE A 117 1.54 7.80 -3.26
C ILE A 117 2.82 7.12 -2.80
N MET A 118 3.81 7.90 -2.39
CA MET A 118 5.06 7.37 -1.85
C MET A 118 5.50 8.24 -0.68
N GLU A 119 5.90 7.60 0.41
CA GLU A 119 6.30 8.25 1.66
C GLU A 119 7.59 7.60 2.19
N PRO A 120 8.31 8.24 3.13
CA PRO A 120 9.45 7.61 3.78
C PRO A 120 9.11 6.25 4.40
N GLY A 121 10.07 5.32 4.38
CA GLY A 121 9.90 3.93 4.80
C GLY A 121 9.90 3.74 6.31
N GLU A 122 9.20 4.63 7.02
CA GLU A 122 9.11 4.64 8.47
C GLU A 122 7.74 4.12 8.96
N PRO A 123 7.66 3.59 10.20
CA PRO A 123 6.50 2.86 10.68
C PRO A 123 5.16 3.60 10.62
N ARG A 124 5.17 4.91 10.80
CA ARG A 124 3.96 5.72 10.84
C ARG A 124 3.41 5.97 9.42
N CYS A 125 4.27 6.33 8.47
CA CYS A 125 3.96 6.39 7.04
C CYS A 125 3.48 5.04 6.49
N GLY A 126 4.11 3.93 6.87
CA GLY A 126 3.66 2.59 6.49
C GLY A 126 2.25 2.26 6.99
N GLY A 127 1.95 2.63 8.25
CA GLY A 127 0.59 2.46 8.79
C GLY A 127 -0.43 3.38 8.12
N PHE A 128 -0.06 4.63 7.85
CA PHE A 128 -0.87 5.58 7.09
C PHE A 128 -1.23 5.05 5.70
N LEU A 129 -0.25 4.57 4.92
CA LEU A 129 -0.51 4.01 3.59
C LEU A 129 -1.34 2.72 3.66
N SER A 130 -1.20 1.91 4.71
CA SER A 130 -2.09 0.77 4.95
C SER A 130 -3.54 1.20 5.15
N ALA A 131 -3.78 2.30 5.88
CA ALA A 131 -5.13 2.85 6.06
C ALA A 131 -5.66 3.50 4.78
N LEU A 132 -4.82 4.22 4.03
CA LEU A 132 -5.19 4.80 2.74
C LEU A 132 -5.56 3.71 1.73
N ARG A 133 -4.81 2.59 1.73
CA ARG A 133 -5.13 1.40 0.94
C ARG A 133 -6.50 0.83 1.33
N ALA A 134 -6.79 0.72 2.62
CA ALA A 134 -8.09 0.27 3.08
C ALA A 134 -9.21 1.21 2.61
N ALA A 135 -9.06 2.53 2.73
CA ALA A 135 -10.03 3.49 2.22
C ALA A 135 -10.26 3.36 0.70
N ALA A 136 -9.19 3.17 -0.07
CA ALA A 136 -9.28 2.99 -1.52
C ALA A 136 -10.01 1.71 -1.93
N ILE A 137 -9.73 0.57 -1.27
CA ILE A 137 -10.47 -0.68 -1.53
C ILE A 137 -11.96 -0.49 -1.19
N GLN A 138 -12.30 0.35 -0.19
CA GLN A 138 -13.69 0.61 0.24
C GLN A 138 -14.47 1.34 -0.83
N ASP A 139 -13.77 2.16 -1.59
CA ASP A 139 -14.29 2.85 -2.76
C ASP A 139 -14.16 2.01 -4.05
N ASN A 140 -14.01 0.68 -3.94
CA ASN A 140 -13.87 -0.27 -5.03
C ASN A 140 -12.68 0.01 -5.98
N CYS A 141 -11.61 0.64 -5.48
CA CYS A 141 -10.39 0.76 -6.26
C CYS A 141 -9.59 -0.55 -6.28
N GLU A 142 -8.84 -0.76 -7.36
CA GLU A 142 -7.86 -1.83 -7.46
C GLU A 142 -6.49 -1.38 -6.93
N ILE A 143 -5.85 -2.24 -6.15
CA ILE A 143 -4.47 -2.04 -5.71
C ILE A 143 -3.53 -2.65 -6.76
N LEU A 144 -2.96 -1.80 -7.60
CA LEU A 144 -1.99 -2.21 -8.61
C LEU A 144 -0.64 -2.62 -7.97
N ALA A 145 -0.24 -1.91 -6.92
CA ALA A 145 0.96 -2.23 -6.14
C ALA A 145 0.91 -1.51 -4.77
N PRO A 146 1.67 -1.95 -3.76
CA PRO A 146 2.54 -3.12 -3.75
C PRO A 146 1.82 -4.44 -3.41
N CYS A 147 0.70 -4.39 -2.69
CA CYS A 147 0.05 -5.59 -2.20
C CYS A 147 -0.47 -6.46 -3.35
N PRO A 148 -0.14 -7.77 -3.39
CA PRO A 148 -0.66 -8.68 -4.42
C PRO A 148 -2.09 -9.20 -4.10
N HIS A 149 -2.82 -8.52 -3.23
CA HIS A 149 -4.13 -8.93 -2.71
C HIS A 149 -4.94 -7.72 -2.24
N ASN A 150 -6.26 -7.92 -2.08
CA ASN A 150 -7.20 -6.93 -1.55
C ASN A 150 -7.67 -7.22 -0.12
N SER A 151 -7.15 -8.29 0.52
CA SER A 151 -7.42 -8.62 1.92
C SER A 151 -6.78 -7.62 2.91
N ALA A 152 -6.98 -7.82 4.21
CA ALA A 152 -6.31 -7.05 5.27
C ALA A 152 -4.77 -7.03 5.07
N CYS A 153 -4.13 -5.92 5.41
CA CYS A 153 -2.68 -5.76 5.23
C CYS A 153 -1.95 -6.50 6.36
N PRO A 154 -1.08 -7.49 6.06
CA PRO A 154 -0.35 -8.21 7.10
C PRO A 154 0.71 -7.36 7.82
N MET A 155 0.95 -6.13 7.37
CA MET A 155 1.95 -5.22 7.96
C MET A 155 1.35 -3.82 8.15
N PRO A 156 0.40 -3.68 9.10
CA PRO A 156 -0.41 -2.48 9.26
C PRO A 156 0.32 -1.32 9.98
N GLY A 157 1.57 -1.51 10.40
CA GLY A 157 2.34 -0.50 11.14
C GLY A 157 1.80 -0.22 12.55
N ILE A 158 2.27 0.87 13.17
CA ILE A 158 2.08 1.15 14.61
C ILE A 158 0.61 1.39 15.00
N PHE A 159 -0.18 2.01 14.12
CA PHE A 159 -1.49 2.57 14.44
C PHE A 159 -2.68 1.76 13.90
N LYS A 160 -2.52 0.44 13.75
CA LYS A 160 -3.56 -0.56 13.39
C LYS A 160 -4.56 -0.21 12.25
N SER A 161 -4.27 0.78 11.41
CA SER A 161 -4.80 1.07 10.07
C SER A 161 -6.29 0.81 9.76
N GLY A 162 -7.23 0.88 10.72
CA GLY A 162 -8.65 0.58 10.46
C GLY A 162 -8.98 -0.90 10.34
N GLN A 163 -8.01 -1.78 10.62
CA GLN A 163 -8.18 -3.24 10.62
C GLN A 163 -8.40 -3.76 12.05
N GLU A 164 -8.66 -2.88 13.02
CA GLU A 164 -8.79 -3.25 14.44
C GLU A 164 -9.93 -4.26 14.66
N HIS A 165 -11.05 -4.10 13.94
CA HIS A 165 -12.20 -5.02 13.99
C HIS A 165 -11.87 -6.45 13.53
N ILE A 166 -10.81 -6.62 12.73
CA ILE A 166 -10.36 -7.92 12.21
C ILE A 166 -9.39 -8.59 13.20
N ILE A 167 -8.56 -7.81 13.90
CA ILE A 167 -7.61 -8.31 14.89
C ILE A 167 -8.34 -8.94 16.10
N GLU A 168 -9.48 -8.38 16.51
CA GLU A 168 -10.27 -8.90 17.63
C GLU A 168 -10.94 -10.26 17.33
N ARG A 169 -11.17 -10.61 16.05
CA ARG A 169 -11.82 -11.86 15.63
C ARG A 169 -10.84 -13.03 15.39
N SER A 170 -9.53 -12.84 15.62
CA SER A 170 -8.55 -13.94 15.51
C SER A 170 -8.82 -15.02 16.56
N PRO A 171 -8.84 -16.33 16.22
CA PRO A 171 -9.20 -17.41 17.15
C PRO A 171 -8.44 -17.38 18.47
N ARG A 172 -7.15 -17.00 18.44
CA ARG A 172 -6.31 -16.91 19.65
C ARG A 172 -6.69 -15.76 20.60
N ASN A 173 -7.37 -14.72 20.12
CA ASN A 173 -7.79 -13.58 20.94
C ASN A 173 -9.14 -13.80 21.65
N LEU A 174 -9.96 -14.74 21.14
CA LEU A 174 -11.19 -15.18 21.80
C LEU A 174 -10.87 -16.02 23.05
N ASP A 175 -9.79 -16.80 23.01
CA ASP A 175 -9.36 -17.63 24.13
C ASP A 175 -8.72 -16.79 25.26
N ILE A 176 -7.96 -15.74 24.92
CA ILE A 176 -7.41 -14.80 25.93
C ILE A 176 -8.53 -14.06 26.70
N LYS A 177 -9.63 -13.69 26.03
CA LYS A 177 -10.81 -13.10 26.71
C LYS A 177 -11.58 -14.11 27.56
N LYS A 178 -11.46 -15.42 27.31
CA LYS A 178 -12.03 -16.46 28.17
C LYS A 178 -11.14 -16.76 29.38
N GLU A 179 -9.82 -16.66 29.23
CA GLU A 179 -8.87 -16.87 30.33
C GLU A 179 -8.75 -15.66 31.28
N LEU A 180 -8.84 -14.43 30.77
CA LEU A 180 -9.04 -13.24 31.59
C LEU A 180 -10.52 -13.08 31.91
N GLY A 181 -10.99 -13.91 32.85
CA GLY A 181 -12.36 -13.89 33.34
C GLY A 181 -12.84 -12.49 33.74
N SER A 182 -14.16 -12.33 33.65
CA SER A 182 -14.98 -11.24 34.17
C SER A 182 -14.61 -10.89 35.61
N GLY A 183 -13.56 -10.09 35.78
CA GLY A 183 -12.99 -9.70 37.07
C GLY A 183 -12.77 -8.20 37.09
N SER A 184 -13.38 -7.55 38.08
CA SER A 184 -13.47 -6.12 38.31
C SER A 184 -12.17 -5.34 38.04
N ILE A 185 -12.24 -4.29 37.20
CA ILE A 185 -11.31 -3.17 37.29
C ILE A 185 -12.08 -1.99 37.87
N LEU A 186 -11.61 -1.57 39.04
CA LEU A 186 -12.06 -0.44 39.82
C LEU A 186 -12.16 0.83 38.96
N ARG A 187 -13.34 1.46 39.01
CA ARG A 187 -13.55 2.85 38.61
C ARG A 187 -12.91 3.76 39.65
N SER A 188 -12.00 4.63 39.22
CA SER A 188 -11.79 5.93 39.88
C SER A 188 -12.45 7.00 39.00
N GLY A 189 -13.53 7.59 39.52
CA GLY A 189 -14.44 8.46 38.78
C GLY A 189 -13.89 9.85 38.50
N PHE A 190 -14.57 10.58 37.60
CA PHE A 190 -15.20 11.86 37.92
C PHE A 190 -16.29 12.18 36.87
N ILE A 191 -17.51 12.38 37.40
CA ILE A 191 -18.74 13.05 36.90
C ILE A 191 -19.57 12.40 35.76
N ARG A 192 -20.76 11.94 36.18
CA ARG A 192 -21.97 11.68 35.38
C ARG A 192 -22.88 12.92 35.39
N GLN A 193 -23.45 13.24 34.24
CA GLN A 193 -24.87 13.56 33.95
C GLN A 193 -24.89 14.14 32.52
N SER A 194 -25.66 13.67 31.55
CA SER A 194 -27.03 13.18 31.61
C SER A 194 -27.29 12.05 30.60
N ASP A 195 -28.07 11.07 31.06
CA ASP A 195 -28.70 10.05 30.24
C ASP A 195 -29.79 10.67 29.35
N SER A 196 -29.83 10.32 28.07
CA SER A 196 -31.09 10.08 27.37
C SER A 196 -30.86 9.34 26.05
N LEU A 197 -31.46 8.14 25.98
CA LEU A 197 -31.98 7.49 24.78
C LEU A 197 -30.96 7.06 23.71
N ARG A 198 -30.43 5.83 23.84
CA ARG A 198 -30.37 4.92 22.68
C ARG A 198 -30.83 3.53 23.08
N ARG A 199 -32.10 3.26 22.72
CA ARG A 199 -32.67 1.93 22.60
C ARG A 199 -31.80 1.08 21.69
N SER A 200 -31.68 -0.17 22.10
CA SER A 200 -31.09 -1.29 21.39
C SER A 200 -31.69 -1.46 19.99
N ASP A 201 -30.91 -1.15 18.95
CA ASP A 201 -31.12 -1.70 17.61
C ASP A 201 -30.09 -2.80 17.38
N SER A 202 -30.41 -3.99 17.89
CA SER A 202 -29.67 -5.23 17.73
C SER A 202 -29.87 -5.87 16.34
N ASN A 203 -29.82 -5.08 15.26
CA ASN A 203 -30.10 -5.59 13.91
C ASN A 203 -29.21 -5.02 12.79
N GLN A 204 -27.98 -4.61 13.09
CA GLN A 204 -26.93 -4.38 12.08
C GLN A 204 -25.84 -5.46 12.17
N SER A 205 -26.18 -6.71 11.88
CA SER A 205 -25.22 -7.83 11.70
C SER A 205 -25.16 -8.31 10.25
N LYS A 206 -25.30 -7.40 9.29
CA LYS A 206 -24.69 -7.63 7.97
C LYS A 206 -23.22 -7.24 8.09
N ASP A 207 -22.41 -8.19 8.56
CA ASP A 207 -20.96 -8.08 8.60
C ASP A 207 -20.46 -7.69 7.20
N ASN A 208 -20.15 -6.40 7.02
CA ASN A 208 -19.41 -5.91 5.88
C ASN A 208 -17.96 -6.41 6.04
N ASP A 209 -17.67 -7.63 5.57
CA ASP A 209 -16.30 -8.16 5.42
C ASP A 209 -15.58 -7.43 4.27
N PHE A 210 -15.42 -6.12 4.46
CA PHE A 210 -14.83 -5.21 3.50
C PHE A 210 -13.33 -5.53 3.25
N LEU A 211 -12.65 -6.12 4.24
CA LEU A 211 -11.31 -6.66 4.11
C LEU A 211 -11.27 -8.08 4.69
N ALA A 212 -11.05 -9.07 3.83
CA ALA A 212 -10.88 -10.44 4.29
C ALA A 212 -9.69 -10.55 5.28
N PRO A 213 -9.81 -11.29 6.39
CA PRO A 213 -8.70 -11.52 7.30
C PRO A 213 -7.57 -12.29 6.61
N VAL A 214 -6.34 -12.06 7.08
CA VAL A 214 -5.15 -12.82 6.68
C VAL A 214 -4.34 -13.18 7.91
N ARG A 215 -3.31 -14.02 7.76
CA ARG A 215 -2.37 -14.29 8.84
C ARG A 215 -1.64 -13.00 9.24
N MET A 216 -1.90 -12.53 10.45
CA MET A 216 -1.21 -11.40 11.02
C MET A 216 0.07 -11.84 11.75
N PRO A 217 1.07 -10.94 11.90
CA PRO A 217 2.19 -11.15 12.80
C PRO A 217 1.71 -11.44 14.22
N ALA A 218 2.47 -12.24 14.97
CA ALA A 218 2.23 -12.48 16.37
C ALA A 218 2.14 -11.15 17.16
N PRO A 219 1.24 -11.05 18.16
CA PRO A 219 1.05 -9.82 18.93
C PRO A 219 2.35 -9.24 19.47
N ARG A 220 2.50 -7.93 19.33
CA ARG A 220 3.72 -7.20 19.69
C ARG A 220 3.45 -5.72 19.88
N VAL A 221 4.32 -5.06 20.63
CA VAL A 221 4.25 -3.61 20.89
C VAL A 221 4.29 -2.81 19.59
N LYS A 222 5.15 -3.21 18.64
CA LYS A 222 5.32 -2.55 17.35
C LYS A 222 5.09 -3.55 16.22
N TYR A 223 3.95 -3.43 15.55
CA TYR A 223 3.66 -4.24 14.36
C TYR A 223 4.59 -3.88 13.20
N PRO A 224 4.95 -4.85 12.34
CA PRO A 224 5.68 -4.57 11.12
C PRO A 224 4.85 -3.66 10.21
N TRP A 225 5.54 -2.89 9.36
CA TRP A 225 4.95 -2.02 8.37
C TRP A 225 5.48 -2.38 6.98
N CYS A 226 4.63 -2.25 5.97
CA CYS A 226 5.03 -2.48 4.59
C CYS A 226 5.96 -1.35 4.14
N HIS A 227 7.22 -1.67 3.90
CA HIS A 227 8.23 -0.76 3.35
C HIS A 227 9.18 -1.52 2.44
N PHE A 228 9.96 -0.76 1.68
CA PHE A 228 10.94 -1.25 0.73
C PHE A 228 12.25 -0.55 0.99
N SER A 229 13.33 -1.30 0.86
CA SER A 229 14.69 -0.81 0.99
C SER A 229 15.37 -1.06 -0.34
N MET A 230 15.86 0.00 -0.96
CA MET A 230 16.60 -0.05 -2.22
C MET A 230 18.02 0.45 -2.00
N PRO A 231 19.05 -0.26 -2.49
CA PRO A 231 20.41 0.24 -2.40
C PRO A 231 20.58 1.48 -3.29
N THR A 232 21.49 2.38 -2.92
CA THR A 232 21.74 3.59 -3.71
C THR A 232 22.46 3.33 -5.04
N SER A 233 22.89 2.09 -5.30
CA SER A 233 23.42 1.64 -6.59
C SER A 233 22.40 1.74 -7.73
N TYR A 234 21.10 1.83 -7.44
CA TYR A 234 20.06 2.11 -8.44
C TYR A 234 20.08 3.57 -8.93
N ALA A 235 20.72 4.48 -8.20
CA ALA A 235 20.87 5.86 -8.64
C ALA A 235 21.92 5.95 -9.77
N PRO A 236 21.78 6.91 -10.70
CA PRO A 236 22.83 7.18 -11.69
C PRO A 236 24.19 7.42 -11.02
N LYS A 237 25.27 6.86 -11.59
CA LYS A 237 26.63 6.94 -11.01
C LYS A 237 27.08 8.37 -10.70
N TRP A 238 26.71 9.34 -11.54
CA TRP A 238 27.06 10.75 -11.32
C TRP A 238 26.39 11.31 -10.05
N LEU A 239 25.12 10.96 -9.79
CA LEU A 239 24.39 11.42 -8.61
C LEU A 239 24.95 10.78 -7.34
N TYR A 240 25.34 9.51 -7.43
CA TYR A 240 26.04 8.83 -6.35
C TYR A 240 27.36 9.52 -6.01
N ARG A 241 28.20 9.86 -7.00
CA ARG A 241 29.45 10.60 -6.79
C ARG A 241 29.23 11.97 -6.18
N LEU A 242 28.29 12.75 -6.71
CA LEU A 242 27.93 14.06 -6.17
C LEU A 242 27.53 13.97 -4.69
N SER A 243 26.74 12.95 -4.32
CA SER A 243 26.34 12.72 -2.93
C SER A 243 27.52 12.36 -2.02
N GLN A 244 28.50 11.61 -2.52
CA GLN A 244 29.74 11.29 -1.80
C GLN A 244 30.61 12.54 -1.59
N GLU A 245 30.86 13.32 -2.65
CA GLU A 245 31.65 14.55 -2.60
C GLU A 245 31.03 15.61 -1.67
N ALA A 246 29.70 15.66 -1.62
CA ALA A 246 28.97 16.55 -0.69
C ALA A 246 28.94 16.04 0.77
N GLY A 247 29.48 14.85 1.07
CA GLY A 247 29.41 14.26 2.42
C GLY A 247 27.99 13.83 2.84
N LEU A 248 27.10 13.63 1.87
CA LEU A 248 25.68 13.29 2.09
C LEU A 248 25.32 11.89 1.61
N ALA A 249 26.32 11.04 1.40
CA ALA A 249 26.15 9.68 0.93
C ALA A 249 25.15 8.89 1.77
N LYS A 250 24.29 8.14 1.08
CA LYS A 250 23.41 7.14 1.68
C LYS A 250 23.74 5.76 1.12
N GLU A 251 23.64 4.75 1.96
CA GLU A 251 23.79 3.36 1.53
C GLU A 251 22.50 2.83 0.87
N LYS A 252 21.36 3.26 1.38
CA LYS A 252 20.04 2.79 0.97
C LYS A 252 18.96 3.84 1.14
N LEU A 253 17.92 3.74 0.32
CA LEU A 253 16.67 4.46 0.42
C LEU A 253 15.61 3.53 1.02
N SER A 254 14.90 4.00 2.05
CA SER A 254 13.74 3.29 2.61
C SER A 254 12.47 4.07 2.32
N PHE A 255 11.48 3.44 1.68
CA PHE A 255 10.22 4.06 1.30
C PHE A 255 9.04 3.10 1.42
N SER A 256 7.85 3.66 1.58
CA SER A 256 6.58 2.95 1.46
C SER A 256 5.83 3.57 0.28
N TYR A 257 5.11 2.77 -0.50
CA TYR A 257 4.33 3.32 -1.62
C TYR A 257 3.01 2.58 -1.78
N LEU A 258 2.10 3.21 -2.50
CA LEU A 258 0.79 2.69 -2.86
C LEU A 258 0.44 3.19 -4.26
N TYR A 259 0.11 2.25 -5.15
CA TYR A 259 -0.33 2.55 -6.51
C TYR A 259 -1.73 1.96 -6.73
N ILE A 260 -2.67 2.83 -7.03
CA ILE A 260 -4.12 2.55 -7.02
C ILE A 260 -4.67 2.85 -8.40
N LYS A 261 -5.55 1.98 -8.89
CA LYS A 261 -6.41 2.25 -10.05
C LYS A 261 -7.83 2.48 -9.56
N ARG A 262 -8.39 3.63 -9.93
CA ARG A 262 -9.80 3.92 -9.70
C ARG A 262 -10.58 3.56 -10.96
N TYR A 263 -11.66 2.82 -10.77
CA TYR A 263 -12.61 2.55 -11.84
C TYR A 263 -13.80 3.51 -11.75
N PRO A 264 -14.44 3.83 -12.88
CA PRO A 264 -15.70 4.55 -12.87
C PRO A 264 -16.73 3.74 -12.08
N TYR A 265 -17.38 4.36 -11.10
CA TYR A 265 -18.51 3.75 -10.41
C TYR A 265 -19.56 3.38 -11.46
N PRO A 266 -20.13 2.15 -11.46
CA PRO A 266 -21.21 1.83 -12.38
C PRO A 266 -22.36 2.79 -12.07
N MET A 267 -22.61 3.75 -12.96
CA MET A 267 -23.77 4.62 -12.84
C MET A 267 -24.99 3.72 -12.74
N SER A 268 -25.71 3.80 -11.63
CA SER A 268 -27.02 3.20 -11.53
C SER A 268 -27.88 3.84 -12.61
N SER A 269 -28.10 3.11 -13.70
CA SER A 269 -29.06 3.50 -14.72
C SER A 269 -30.46 3.41 -14.11
N SER A 270 -30.91 4.50 -13.48
CA SER A 270 -32.31 4.80 -13.33
C SER A 270 -32.87 5.13 -14.71
N ASN A 271 -33.22 4.09 -15.47
CA ASN A 271 -34.33 4.16 -16.42
C ASN A 271 -34.72 2.75 -16.83
N GLN A 272 -35.96 2.41 -16.50
CA GLN A 272 -36.64 1.26 -17.03
C GLN A 272 -36.76 1.42 -18.55
N ASN A 273 -36.20 0.47 -19.30
CA ASN A 273 -36.92 -0.11 -20.42
C ASN A 273 -36.33 -1.48 -20.76
N LYS A 274 -37.23 -2.46 -20.78
CA LYS A 274 -36.99 -3.83 -21.22
C LYS A 274 -36.69 -3.80 -22.73
N GLU A 275 -35.53 -4.30 -23.14
CA GLU A 275 -35.46 -5.27 -24.25
C GLU A 275 -34.07 -5.97 -24.36
N LYS A 276 -34.17 -7.31 -24.26
CA LYS A 276 -33.34 -8.43 -24.76
C LYS A 276 -31.82 -8.28 -25.00
N LYS A 277 -31.11 -9.09 -24.20
CA LYS A 277 -29.98 -9.99 -24.53
C LYS A 277 -28.78 -9.39 -25.30
N SER A 278 -27.81 -8.89 -24.54
CA SER A 278 -26.39 -9.12 -24.82
C SER A 278 -25.54 -8.93 -23.56
N ARG A 279 -24.80 -9.98 -23.19
CA ARG A 279 -23.70 -10.06 -22.20
C ARG A 279 -23.64 -8.96 -21.15
N SER A 280 -24.11 -9.28 -19.95
CA SER A 280 -23.83 -8.55 -18.71
C SER A 280 -22.34 -8.21 -18.58
N PRO A 281 -21.95 -6.96 -18.30
CA PRO A 281 -20.60 -6.63 -17.85
C PRO A 281 -20.42 -7.31 -16.49
N GLY A 282 -19.46 -8.23 -16.41
CA GLY A 282 -19.23 -9.01 -15.19
C GLY A 282 -19.01 -8.10 -13.99
N LYS A 283 -19.61 -8.47 -12.85
CA LYS A 283 -19.15 -8.01 -11.53
C LYS A 283 -17.62 -8.10 -11.50
N PRO A 284 -16.90 -7.10 -10.96
CA PRO A 284 -15.48 -7.25 -10.68
C PRO A 284 -15.33 -8.51 -9.83
N LEU A 285 -14.63 -9.52 -10.32
CA LEU A 285 -14.26 -10.67 -9.50
C LEU A 285 -13.55 -10.11 -8.27
N LEU A 286 -14.11 -10.35 -7.09
CA LEU A 286 -13.35 -10.24 -5.87
C LEU A 286 -12.08 -11.07 -6.08
N LEU A 287 -10.90 -10.46 -5.97
CA LEU A 287 -9.62 -11.18 -6.01
C LEU A 287 -9.54 -12.29 -4.93
N SER A 288 -10.47 -12.32 -3.97
CA SER A 288 -10.66 -13.45 -3.05
C SER A 288 -11.15 -14.74 -3.74
N GLU A 289 -11.85 -14.65 -4.88
CA GLU A 289 -12.19 -15.81 -5.71
C GLU A 289 -11.10 -16.14 -6.75
N ALA A 290 -10.23 -15.18 -7.09
CA ALA A 290 -9.12 -15.40 -8.04
C ALA A 290 -7.99 -16.30 -7.49
N ASN A 291 -8.05 -16.71 -6.21
CA ASN A 291 -7.14 -17.68 -5.61
C ASN A 291 -7.75 -19.07 -5.40
N LYS A 292 -9.05 -19.27 -5.68
CA LYS A 292 -9.62 -20.62 -5.76
C LYS A 292 -9.16 -21.25 -7.08
N GLY A 293 -8.06 -22.01 -7.02
CA GLY A 293 -7.54 -22.78 -8.15
C GLY A 293 -6.23 -22.28 -8.78
N ARG A 294 -5.46 -21.41 -8.11
CA ARG A 294 -4.09 -21.10 -8.56
C ARG A 294 -3.09 -21.94 -7.77
N ASP A 295 -2.35 -22.79 -8.47
CA ASP A 295 -1.20 -23.54 -7.95
C ASP A 295 -0.03 -22.63 -7.56
N GLN A 296 -0.22 -21.31 -7.42
CA GLN A 296 0.83 -20.34 -7.13
C GLN A 296 0.33 -19.24 -6.19
N ILE A 297 1.12 -18.92 -5.16
CA ILE A 297 0.92 -17.77 -4.29
C ILE A 297 1.84 -16.64 -4.74
N ALA A 298 1.25 -15.44 -4.87
CA ALA A 298 1.99 -14.22 -5.11
C ALA A 298 2.53 -13.66 -3.77
N CYS A 299 3.85 -13.49 -3.67
CA CYS A 299 4.52 -12.98 -2.48
C CYS A 299 5.41 -11.80 -2.86
N ARG A 300 5.16 -10.61 -2.28
CA ARG A 300 6.05 -9.46 -2.46
C ARG A 300 7.04 -9.37 -1.32
N ILE A 301 8.34 -9.37 -1.61
CA ILE A 301 9.40 -9.17 -0.61
C ILE A 301 9.34 -7.73 -0.08
N VAL A 302 9.41 -7.56 1.24
CA VAL A 302 9.26 -6.26 1.93
C VAL A 302 10.30 -6.04 3.04
N SER A 303 11.37 -6.82 3.04
CA SER A 303 12.40 -6.72 4.08
C SER A 303 13.78 -7.09 3.58
N GLU A 304 14.77 -6.65 4.34
CA GLU A 304 16.16 -7.07 4.25
C GLU A 304 16.35 -8.54 4.68
N PRO A 305 17.45 -9.20 4.25
CA PRO A 305 17.68 -10.58 4.61
C PRO A 305 17.90 -10.70 6.12
N ILE A 306 17.30 -11.73 6.71
CA ILE A 306 17.48 -12.10 8.11
C ILE A 306 18.13 -13.47 8.20
N ALA A 307 19.07 -13.62 9.12
CA ALA A 307 19.66 -14.92 9.42
C ALA A 307 18.64 -15.78 10.16
N LEU A 308 18.53 -17.04 9.75
CA LEU A 308 17.69 -18.06 10.38
C LEU A 308 18.58 -19.20 10.90
N SER A 309 18.03 -20.04 11.77
CA SER A 309 18.74 -21.22 12.27
C SER A 309 19.06 -22.21 11.14
N ARG A 310 20.04 -23.08 11.38
CA ARG A 310 20.47 -24.14 10.44
C ARG A 310 21.01 -23.60 9.11
N SER A 311 21.80 -22.53 9.14
CA SER A 311 22.43 -21.93 7.95
C SER A 311 21.41 -21.58 6.86
N ARG A 312 20.29 -20.97 7.28
CA ARG A 312 19.24 -20.48 6.40
C ARG A 312 19.21 -18.96 6.41
N VAL A 313 18.73 -18.40 5.33
CA VAL A 313 18.42 -16.97 5.22
C VAL A 313 16.95 -16.81 4.87
N GLY A 314 16.32 -15.76 5.37
CA GLY A 314 14.94 -15.44 5.07
C GLY A 314 14.70 -13.98 4.74
N ARG A 315 13.57 -13.71 4.11
CA ARG A 315 13.00 -12.36 3.95
C ARG A 315 11.50 -12.43 4.19
N TYR A 316 10.97 -11.48 4.94
CA TYR A 316 9.52 -11.30 5.07
C TYR A 316 8.90 -10.82 3.75
N ALA A 317 7.67 -11.23 3.55
CA ALA A 317 6.87 -10.93 2.38
C ALA A 317 5.39 -10.69 2.71
N CYS A 318 4.74 -9.91 1.83
CA CYS A 318 3.31 -9.70 1.77
C CYS A 318 2.68 -10.73 0.82
N SER A 319 1.69 -11.51 1.27
CA SER A 319 0.99 -12.47 0.42
C SER A 319 -0.52 -12.48 0.70
N PRO A 320 -1.36 -13.05 -0.19
CA PRO A 320 -2.78 -13.27 0.08
C PRO A 320 -3.06 -14.11 1.33
N LEU A 321 -2.10 -14.93 1.78
CA LEU A 321 -2.23 -15.69 3.03
C LEU A 321 -1.86 -14.84 4.27
N GLY A 322 -1.15 -13.73 4.08
CA GLY A 322 -0.77 -12.79 5.11
C GLY A 322 0.74 -12.66 5.30
N TYR A 323 1.16 -12.47 6.55
CA TYR A 323 2.54 -12.25 6.93
C TYR A 323 3.35 -13.51 6.69
N THR A 324 4.28 -13.45 5.74
CA THR A 324 5.00 -14.62 5.22
C THR A 324 6.50 -14.43 5.41
N LEU A 325 7.22 -15.50 5.73
CA LEU A 325 8.68 -15.56 5.75
C LEU A 325 9.14 -16.54 4.68
N ILE A 326 9.73 -16.00 3.63
CA ILE A 326 10.33 -16.77 2.53
C ILE A 326 11.77 -17.09 2.92
N SER A 327 12.15 -18.35 2.86
CA SER A 327 13.43 -18.83 3.38
C SER A 327 14.08 -19.86 2.48
N THR A 328 15.41 -19.83 2.39
CA THR A 328 16.20 -20.78 1.60
C THR A 328 17.52 -21.08 2.31
N ALA A 329 18.34 -21.98 1.76
CA ALA A 329 19.68 -22.25 2.28
C ALA A 329 20.57 -21.00 2.12
N GLN A 330 21.51 -20.75 3.03
CA GLN A 330 22.36 -19.55 3.00
C GLN A 330 23.25 -19.47 1.75
N SER A 331 23.51 -20.59 1.08
CA SER A 331 24.21 -20.64 -0.22
C SER A 331 23.40 -20.05 -1.37
N ASN A 332 22.09 -19.88 -1.21
CA ASN A 332 21.18 -19.43 -2.25
C ASN A 332 20.84 -17.95 -2.05
N SER A 333 20.72 -17.20 -3.15
CA SER A 333 20.27 -15.82 -3.12
C SER A 333 18.74 -15.73 -3.05
N LEU A 334 18.22 -14.96 -2.09
CA LEU A 334 16.82 -14.53 -2.11
C LEU A 334 16.66 -13.24 -2.92
N PRO A 335 15.56 -13.11 -3.69
CA PRO A 335 15.24 -11.89 -4.40
C PRO A 335 15.17 -10.65 -3.50
N GLU A 336 15.53 -9.49 -4.06
CA GLU A 336 15.60 -8.22 -3.34
C GLU A 336 14.22 -7.71 -2.86
N SER A 337 14.26 -6.72 -1.96
CA SER A 337 13.06 -6.01 -1.50
C SER A 337 12.32 -5.39 -2.68
N GLY A 338 11.00 -5.54 -2.71
CA GLY A 338 10.14 -5.06 -3.79
C GLY A 338 9.83 -6.09 -4.86
N VAL A 339 10.62 -7.16 -5.00
CA VAL A 339 10.36 -8.21 -6.01
C VAL A 339 9.05 -8.95 -5.70
N LEU A 340 8.23 -9.16 -6.73
CA LEU A 340 7.03 -10.00 -6.68
C LEU A 340 7.37 -11.41 -7.15
N LEU A 341 7.29 -12.37 -6.23
CA LEU A 341 7.48 -13.79 -6.50
C LEU A 341 6.16 -14.50 -6.70
N ARG A 342 6.15 -15.52 -7.56
CA ARG A 342 5.06 -16.48 -7.68
C ARG A 342 5.60 -17.85 -7.30
N ILE A 343 5.20 -18.33 -6.13
CA ILE A 343 5.70 -19.59 -5.57
C ILE A 343 4.64 -20.65 -5.76
N GLN A 344 5.02 -21.79 -6.35
CA GLN A 344 4.09 -22.89 -6.54
C GLN A 344 3.63 -23.46 -5.19
N THR A 345 2.33 -23.44 -4.95
CA THR A 345 1.70 -24.29 -3.94
C THR A 345 1.48 -25.63 -4.58
N ARG A 346 2.17 -26.68 -4.09
CA ARG A 346 1.94 -28.04 -4.58
C ARG A 346 0.48 -28.45 -4.33
N SER A 347 -0.36 -28.25 -5.34
CA SER A 347 -1.60 -28.99 -5.53
C SER A 347 -1.21 -30.30 -6.20
N SER A 348 -1.61 -31.41 -5.61
CA SER A 348 -1.31 -32.78 -6.03
C SER A 348 -1.40 -32.97 -7.55
N ALA A 349 -0.29 -33.38 -8.18
CA ALA A 349 -0.39 -34.22 -9.35
C ALA A 349 -1.24 -35.44 -8.96
N ALA A 350 -2.31 -35.67 -9.71
CA ALA A 350 -3.08 -36.89 -9.64
C ALA A 350 -2.17 -38.06 -10.06
N SER A 351 -1.53 -38.68 -9.08
CA SER A 351 -1.10 -40.07 -9.19
C SER A 351 -1.92 -40.86 -8.17
N ASP A 352 -2.66 -41.82 -8.67
CA ASP A 352 -3.42 -42.80 -7.90
C ASP A 352 -2.64 -43.35 -6.70
N SER A 353 -3.42 -43.72 -5.68
CA SER A 353 -3.07 -44.41 -4.43
C SER A 353 -2.77 -43.53 -3.19
N THR A 354 -3.83 -43.37 -2.38
CA THR A 354 -3.85 -43.57 -0.92
C THR A 354 -2.70 -43.00 -0.06
N LYS A 355 -2.71 -41.68 0.13
CA LYS A 355 -2.58 -40.94 1.43
C LYS A 355 -2.35 -39.46 1.10
N LYS A 356 -3.41 -38.65 1.07
CA LYS A 356 -3.28 -37.18 1.07
C LYS A 356 -2.69 -36.76 2.42
N ILE A 357 -1.38 -36.64 2.50
CA ILE A 357 -0.73 -35.89 3.57
C ILE A 357 -0.94 -34.42 3.22
N GLU A 358 -1.99 -33.81 3.76
CA GLU A 358 -2.09 -32.36 3.83
C GLU A 358 -0.87 -31.88 4.61
N LYS A 359 0.12 -31.31 3.92
CA LYS A 359 1.28 -30.74 4.60
C LYS A 359 0.78 -29.50 5.36
N GLU A 360 0.73 -29.60 6.68
CA GLU A 360 0.32 -28.49 7.54
C GLU A 360 1.10 -27.22 7.18
N THR A 361 0.41 -26.09 7.13
CA THR A 361 1.05 -24.79 6.95
C THR A 361 1.98 -24.55 8.14
N GLU A 362 3.28 -24.49 7.90
CA GLU A 362 4.27 -24.25 8.94
C GLU A 362 4.31 -22.75 9.30
N TYR A 363 4.50 -22.45 10.59
CA TYR A 363 4.57 -21.08 11.10
C TYR A 363 5.86 -20.84 11.88
N ASP A 364 6.45 -19.67 11.70
CA ASP A 364 7.51 -19.19 12.57
C ASP A 364 6.93 -18.87 13.96
N GLN A 365 7.38 -19.57 14.99
CA GLN A 365 6.81 -19.45 16.34
C GLN A 365 7.03 -18.08 16.97
N LYS A 366 8.12 -17.38 16.59
CA LYS A 366 8.48 -16.08 17.15
C LYS A 366 7.65 -14.94 16.55
N THR A 367 7.45 -14.98 15.25
CA THR A 367 6.84 -13.86 14.50
C THR A 367 5.44 -14.15 14.04
N GLY A 368 5.01 -15.42 14.10
CA GLY A 368 3.73 -15.88 13.57
C GLY A 368 3.68 -15.95 12.05
N ALA A 369 4.78 -15.67 11.33
CA ALA A 369 4.81 -15.67 9.87
C ALA A 369 4.57 -17.08 9.30
N ILE A 370 3.91 -17.15 8.15
CA ILE A 370 3.80 -18.38 7.35
C ILE A 370 5.17 -18.69 6.76
N LEU A 371 5.68 -19.90 6.97
CA LEU A 371 6.96 -20.33 6.41
C LEU A 371 6.77 -20.84 4.99
N ILE A 372 7.50 -20.25 4.04
CA ILE A 372 7.59 -20.74 2.67
C ILE A 372 9.05 -20.98 2.34
N SER A 373 9.37 -22.17 1.85
CA SER A 373 10.72 -22.48 1.36
C SER A 373 10.83 -22.05 -0.11
N TYR A 374 11.89 -21.32 -0.45
CA TYR A 374 12.19 -20.82 -1.80
C TYR A 374 13.26 -21.66 -2.49
#